data_AF-A0A4Q7ZA57-F1
#
_entry.id   AF-A0A4Q7ZA57-F1
#
_cell.length_a   1.000
_cell.length_b   1.000
_cell.length_c   1.000
_cell.angle_alpha   90.00
_cell.angle_beta   90.00
_cell.angle_gamma   90.00
#
_symmetry.space_group_name_H-M   'P 1'
#
loop_
_entity.id
_entity.type
_entity.pdbx_description
1 polymer ?
#
loop_
_entity_poly.entity_id
_entity_poly.type
_entity_poly.pdbx_seq_one_letter_code
_entity_poly.pdbx_strand_id
1 'polypeptide(L)'
;MSFAELGLAPELVRALLERGYTEPTPIQAQAIPAVLGGQDLLAAAQTGTGKTAGFTLPILQRLSLIDFSRVNHKAKIRVLILTPTRELAAQVEESVREYSKHLDIKSMVMFGGVNINPQIQRLNRRVDILVATPGRLLDHIGQKTIDLSGIETLVLDEADRMLDMGFIRDIRRILPLLPAQRQNLLFSATFSDEIRELANGILKNPVSIEVAKRNTPTELVAQVVHPVDRDKKRPMLEKLIKDGKWTQVLVFTRTKHGANRLADQLGDAGIPAMAIHGNKSQSAREKALGEFKAGRLRVLVATDIAARGIDIDALPHVVNYELPNTPEDYVHRIGRTGRAGMSGEAVSLVCVDEHKLLADIERLMKRKLQSIVIPGFEPDPNAKPEPLRKPQPPRNPRNPQGGRGSAPAKPGGSGGKPAPRKPGAGGGNSGGGKPRFHSSGSRG
;
A
#
# COMPACT_ATOMS: atom_id res chain seq x y z
N MET A 1 10.05 -31.92 -1.81
CA MET A 1 10.69 -31.24 -2.95
C MET A 1 11.46 -30.07 -2.38
N SER A 2 12.74 -29.92 -2.67
CA SER A 2 13.57 -28.82 -2.18
C SER A 2 13.66 -27.66 -3.19
N PHE A 3 14.17 -26.49 -2.76
CA PHE A 3 14.48 -25.39 -3.68
C PHE A 3 15.60 -25.71 -4.68
N ALA A 4 16.49 -26.66 -4.37
CA ALA A 4 17.56 -27.07 -5.29
C ALA A 4 17.01 -27.87 -6.50
N GLU A 5 15.96 -28.66 -6.29
CA GLU A 5 15.25 -29.40 -7.36
C GLU A 5 14.53 -28.49 -8.36
N LEU A 6 14.36 -27.19 -8.05
CA LEU A 6 13.73 -26.20 -8.93
C LEU A 6 14.72 -25.53 -9.92
N GLY A 7 15.96 -26.00 -10.01
CA GLY A 7 16.96 -25.47 -10.96
C GLY A 7 17.52 -24.09 -10.58
N LEU A 8 17.50 -23.73 -9.29
CA LEU A 8 18.07 -22.50 -8.77
C LEU A 8 19.57 -22.65 -8.45
N ALA A 9 20.35 -21.60 -8.69
CA ALA A 9 21.79 -21.58 -8.42
C ALA A 9 22.11 -21.73 -6.92
N PRO A 10 23.27 -22.31 -6.56
CA PRO A 10 23.68 -22.52 -5.16
C PRO A 10 23.64 -21.25 -4.30
N GLU A 11 23.92 -20.09 -4.88
CA GLU A 11 23.89 -18.77 -4.25
C GLU A 11 22.48 -18.39 -3.78
N LEU A 12 21.45 -18.70 -4.59
CA LEU A 12 20.04 -18.48 -4.27
C LEU A 12 19.56 -19.49 -3.22
N VAL A 13 19.89 -20.76 -3.38
CA VAL A 13 19.55 -21.82 -2.40
C VAL A 13 20.18 -21.51 -1.03
N ARG A 14 21.43 -21.02 -1.02
CA ARG A 14 22.11 -20.54 0.19
C ARG A 14 21.39 -19.35 0.83
N ALA A 15 20.99 -18.35 0.05
CA ALA A 15 20.25 -17.20 0.58
C ALA A 15 18.89 -17.61 1.19
N LEU A 16 18.21 -18.58 0.59
CA LEU A 16 16.96 -19.16 1.10
C LEU A 16 17.18 -19.93 2.41
N LEU A 17 18.23 -20.75 2.52
CA LEU A 17 18.57 -21.46 3.75
C LEU A 17 18.99 -20.49 4.87
N GLU A 18 19.76 -19.45 4.57
CA GLU A 18 20.06 -18.35 5.51
C GLU A 18 18.81 -17.57 5.95
N ARG A 19 17.73 -17.61 5.15
CA ARG A 19 16.41 -17.07 5.51
C ARG A 19 15.50 -18.03 6.28
N GLY A 20 15.90 -19.30 6.43
CA GLY A 20 15.10 -20.38 7.05
C GLY A 20 14.09 -21.04 6.10
N TYR A 21 14.21 -20.86 4.79
CA TYR A 21 13.29 -21.43 3.79
C TYR A 21 13.85 -22.76 3.27
N THR A 22 13.24 -23.88 3.70
CA THR A 22 13.66 -25.24 3.35
C THR A 22 12.87 -25.84 2.18
N GLU A 23 11.56 -25.65 2.16
CA GLU A 23 10.64 -26.20 1.15
C GLU A 23 9.89 -25.09 0.38
N PRO A 24 9.65 -25.25 -0.93
CA PRO A 24 8.86 -24.32 -1.72
C PRO A 24 7.37 -24.45 -1.41
N THR A 25 6.68 -23.33 -1.25
CA THR A 25 5.22 -23.31 -1.09
C THR A 25 4.51 -23.78 -2.38
N PRO A 26 3.22 -24.18 -2.33
CA PRO A 26 2.50 -24.66 -3.53
C PRO A 26 2.43 -23.65 -4.69
N ILE A 27 2.55 -22.34 -4.43
CA ILE A 27 2.66 -21.33 -5.49
C ILE A 27 4.08 -21.27 -6.05
N GLN A 28 5.11 -21.37 -5.21
CA GLN A 28 6.51 -21.36 -5.64
C GLN A 28 6.86 -22.59 -6.48
N ALA A 29 6.44 -23.79 -6.05
CA ALA A 29 6.72 -25.05 -6.76
C ALA A 29 6.14 -25.08 -8.20
N GLN A 30 5.06 -24.34 -8.46
CA GLN A 30 4.45 -24.24 -9.79
C GLN A 30 4.93 -23.01 -10.58
N ALA A 31 5.07 -21.85 -9.92
CA ALA A 31 5.45 -20.60 -10.59
C ALA A 31 6.93 -20.58 -11.00
N ILE A 32 7.84 -21.09 -10.16
CA ILE A 32 9.28 -21.00 -10.41
C ILE A 32 9.66 -21.72 -11.73
N PRO A 33 9.24 -22.97 -12.01
CA PRO A 33 9.50 -23.61 -13.29
C PRO A 33 8.90 -22.89 -14.50
N ALA A 34 7.65 -22.39 -14.40
CA ALA A 34 6.99 -21.68 -15.50
C ALA A 34 7.71 -20.36 -15.86
N VAL A 35 8.16 -19.61 -14.86
CA VAL A 35 8.90 -18.36 -15.06
C VAL A 35 10.32 -18.62 -15.60
N LEU A 36 11.00 -19.68 -15.13
CA LEU A 36 12.28 -20.13 -15.70
C LEU A 36 12.15 -20.54 -17.17
N GLY A 37 11.04 -21.19 -17.55
CA GLY A 37 10.68 -21.52 -18.92
C GLY A 37 10.37 -20.32 -19.82
N GLY A 38 10.46 -19.08 -19.29
CA GLY A 38 10.24 -17.85 -20.05
C GLY A 38 8.78 -17.56 -20.41
N GLN A 39 7.82 -18.32 -19.85
CA GLN A 39 6.40 -18.17 -20.13
C GLN A 39 5.80 -16.98 -19.37
N ASP A 40 4.82 -16.30 -19.97
CA ASP A 40 3.98 -15.35 -19.22
C ASP A 40 3.15 -16.11 -18.17
N LEU A 41 2.83 -15.44 -17.06
CA LEU A 41 2.18 -16.08 -15.91
C LEU A 41 1.00 -15.25 -15.39
N LEU A 42 -0.12 -15.94 -15.15
CA LEU A 42 -1.29 -15.44 -14.42
C LEU A 42 -1.45 -16.27 -13.13
N ALA A 43 -1.22 -15.65 -11.98
CA ALA A 43 -1.15 -16.36 -10.70
C ALA A 43 -2.12 -15.79 -9.65
N ALA A 44 -3.08 -16.60 -9.20
CA ALA A 44 -3.91 -16.33 -8.03
C ALA A 44 -3.40 -17.10 -6.81
N ALA A 45 -2.93 -16.35 -5.81
CA ALA A 45 -2.67 -16.85 -4.47
C ALA A 45 -2.76 -15.69 -3.45
N GLN A 46 -3.21 -15.97 -2.24
CA GLN A 46 -3.37 -14.94 -1.20
C GLN A 46 -2.02 -14.31 -0.80
N THR A 47 -2.04 -13.12 -0.19
CA THR A 47 -0.85 -12.53 0.47
C THR A 47 -0.24 -13.54 1.46
N GLY A 48 1.08 -13.51 1.67
CA GLY A 48 1.78 -14.42 2.59
C GLY A 48 1.87 -15.89 2.16
N THR A 49 1.37 -16.29 0.98
CA THR A 49 1.57 -17.64 0.41
C THR A 49 2.97 -17.85 -0.20
N GLY A 50 3.84 -16.83 -0.16
CA GLY A 50 5.19 -16.88 -0.74
C GLY A 50 5.31 -16.40 -2.19
N LYS A 51 4.27 -15.74 -2.74
CA LYS A 51 4.23 -15.18 -4.12
C LYS A 51 5.51 -14.45 -4.52
N THR A 52 6.05 -13.59 -3.65
CA THR A 52 7.24 -12.77 -3.91
C THR A 52 8.42 -13.63 -4.35
N ALA A 53 8.81 -14.63 -3.54
CA ALA A 53 9.87 -15.57 -3.90
C ALA A 53 9.55 -16.38 -5.18
N GLY A 54 8.25 -16.67 -5.41
CA GLY A 54 7.77 -17.34 -6.61
C GLY A 54 8.04 -16.60 -7.92
N PHE A 55 8.21 -15.27 -7.91
CA PHE A 55 8.69 -14.51 -9.07
C PHE A 55 10.13 -13.98 -8.93
N THR A 56 10.59 -13.59 -7.74
CA THR A 56 11.94 -13.03 -7.58
C THR A 56 13.03 -14.08 -7.79
N LEU A 57 12.86 -15.32 -7.31
CA LEU A 57 13.87 -16.37 -7.48
C LEU A 57 14.15 -16.73 -8.95
N PRO A 58 13.15 -17.02 -9.81
CA PRO A 58 13.40 -17.34 -11.21
C PRO A 58 13.90 -16.12 -12.01
N ILE A 59 13.50 -14.91 -11.63
CA ILE A 59 14.06 -13.67 -12.20
C ILE A 59 15.54 -13.51 -11.82
N LEU A 60 15.90 -13.69 -10.55
CA LEU A 60 17.28 -13.62 -10.09
C LEU A 60 18.15 -14.71 -10.74
N GLN A 61 17.62 -15.93 -10.91
CA GLN A 61 18.27 -17.03 -11.64
C GLN A 61 18.56 -16.68 -13.10
N ARG A 62 17.65 -15.97 -13.78
CA ARG A 62 17.89 -15.49 -15.15
C ARG A 62 18.93 -14.36 -15.20
N LEU A 63 18.98 -13.51 -14.17
CA LEU A 63 19.94 -12.42 -14.08
C LEU A 63 21.35 -12.89 -13.66
N SER A 64 21.49 -13.94 -12.85
CA SER A 64 22.80 -14.47 -12.43
C SER A 64 23.59 -15.14 -13.56
N LEU A 65 22.94 -15.46 -14.68
CA LEU A 65 23.57 -15.95 -15.91
C LEU A 65 24.19 -14.84 -16.77
N ILE A 66 24.06 -13.57 -16.36
CA ILE A 66 24.59 -12.42 -17.10
C ILE A 66 26.00 -12.10 -16.59
N ASP A 67 26.99 -12.15 -17.49
CA ASP A 67 28.35 -11.69 -17.21
C ASP A 67 28.41 -10.15 -17.12
N PHE A 68 28.11 -9.63 -15.93
CA PHE A 68 28.13 -8.20 -15.65
C PHE A 68 29.53 -7.56 -15.74
N SER A 69 30.63 -8.34 -15.81
CA SER A 69 31.97 -7.77 -16.03
C SER A 69 32.12 -7.13 -17.42
N ARG A 70 31.31 -7.57 -18.39
CA ARG A 70 31.23 -7.02 -19.75
C ARG A 70 30.20 -5.90 -19.90
N VAL A 71 29.42 -5.62 -18.85
CA VAL A 71 28.32 -4.64 -18.91
C VAL A 71 28.80 -3.30 -18.40
N ASN A 72 28.83 -2.32 -19.30
CA ASN A 72 29.27 -0.94 -19.02
C ASN A 72 28.43 -0.31 -17.88
N HIS A 73 29.00 0.62 -17.10
CA HIS A 73 28.43 1.15 -15.86
C HIS A 73 27.01 1.77 -15.99
N LYS A 74 26.57 2.11 -17.20
CA LYS A 74 25.19 2.44 -17.55
C LYS A 74 24.37 1.21 -17.94
N ALA A 75 24.43 0.15 -17.13
CA ALA A 75 23.60 -1.04 -17.30
C ALA A 75 22.11 -0.64 -17.26
N LYS A 76 21.34 -1.02 -18.28
CA LYS A 76 19.89 -0.75 -18.31
C LYS A 76 19.17 -1.59 -17.26
N ILE A 77 18.08 -1.04 -16.73
CA ILE A 77 17.13 -1.77 -15.89
C ILE A 77 16.52 -2.88 -16.75
N ARG A 78 16.58 -4.12 -16.26
CA ARG A 78 16.08 -5.33 -16.95
C ARG A 78 14.72 -5.80 -16.43
N VAL A 79 14.42 -5.51 -15.16
CA VAL A 79 13.19 -5.96 -14.49
C VAL A 79 12.45 -4.78 -13.89
N LEU A 80 11.15 -4.69 -14.17
CA LEU A 80 10.23 -3.75 -13.54
C LEU A 80 9.16 -4.51 -12.76
N ILE A 81 9.09 -4.28 -11.46
CA ILE A 81 8.07 -4.83 -10.57
C ILE A 81 7.16 -3.70 -10.12
N LEU A 82 5.91 -3.67 -10.58
CA LEU A 82 4.90 -2.69 -10.17
C LEU A 82 4.09 -3.23 -8.99
N THR A 83 3.88 -2.36 -8.00
CA THR A 83 3.17 -2.67 -6.75
C THR A 83 2.18 -1.53 -6.39
N PRO A 84 1.03 -1.83 -5.78
CA PRO A 84 0.02 -0.83 -5.39
C PRO A 84 0.48 0.12 -4.29
N THR A 85 1.28 -0.34 -3.32
CA THR A 85 1.64 0.45 -2.13
C THR A 85 3.15 0.60 -1.97
N ARG A 86 3.53 1.69 -1.29
CA ARG A 86 4.93 2.02 -0.97
C ARG A 86 5.55 0.97 -0.04
N GLU A 87 4.71 0.43 0.83
CA GLU A 87 5.07 -0.55 1.84
C GLU A 87 5.38 -1.91 1.19
N LEU A 88 4.55 -2.34 0.24
CA LEU A 88 4.82 -3.55 -0.55
C LEU A 88 6.04 -3.34 -1.47
N ALA A 89 6.18 -2.16 -2.09
CA ALA A 89 7.36 -1.83 -2.90
C ALA A 89 8.67 -1.99 -2.08
N ALA A 90 8.67 -1.56 -0.82
CA ALA A 90 9.81 -1.75 0.08
C ALA A 90 10.03 -3.22 0.47
N GLN A 91 8.96 -3.95 0.83
CA GLN A 91 9.03 -5.38 1.19
C GLN A 91 9.53 -6.26 0.03
N VAL A 92 9.12 -5.96 -1.20
CA VAL A 92 9.55 -6.69 -2.41
C VAL A 92 10.99 -6.34 -2.77
N GLU A 93 11.43 -5.08 -2.63
CA GLU A 93 12.85 -4.72 -2.80
C GLU A 93 13.75 -5.37 -1.73
N GLU A 94 13.30 -5.38 -0.48
CA GLU A 94 13.96 -6.07 0.61
C GLU A 94 14.07 -7.57 0.34
N SER A 95 12.98 -8.22 -0.07
CA SER A 95 12.98 -9.63 -0.50
C SER A 95 13.98 -9.90 -1.63
N VAL A 96 13.98 -9.05 -2.68
CA VAL A 96 14.96 -9.15 -3.78
C VAL A 96 16.39 -9.07 -3.25
N ARG A 97 16.68 -8.09 -2.38
CA ARG A 97 18.00 -7.86 -1.79
C ARG A 97 18.45 -9.00 -0.86
N GLU A 98 17.52 -9.63 -0.12
CA GLU A 98 17.81 -10.80 0.71
C GLU A 98 18.14 -12.03 -0.15
N TYR A 99 17.30 -12.35 -1.14
CA TYR A 99 17.55 -13.52 -2.01
C TYR A 99 18.77 -13.30 -2.93
N SER A 100 19.06 -12.07 -3.35
CA SER A 100 20.23 -11.74 -4.17
C SER A 100 21.51 -11.46 -3.38
N LYS A 101 21.54 -11.72 -2.06
CA LYS A 101 22.67 -11.40 -1.16
C LYS A 101 24.02 -11.93 -1.65
N HIS A 102 24.02 -13.09 -2.29
CA HIS A 102 25.22 -13.79 -2.80
C HIS A 102 25.45 -13.59 -4.31
N LEU A 103 24.75 -12.64 -4.94
CA LEU A 103 24.82 -12.35 -6.38
C LEU A 103 25.19 -10.88 -6.64
N ASP A 104 25.93 -10.60 -7.71
CA ASP A 104 26.16 -9.22 -8.15
C ASP A 104 24.96 -8.63 -8.91
N ILE A 105 23.84 -8.45 -8.20
CA ILE A 105 22.61 -7.81 -8.70
C ILE A 105 22.34 -6.56 -7.85
N LYS A 106 21.73 -5.52 -8.42
CA LYS A 106 21.49 -4.23 -7.76
C LYS A 106 20.03 -3.82 -7.92
N SER A 107 19.31 -3.87 -6.80
CA SER A 107 17.91 -3.44 -6.69
C SER A 107 17.75 -1.95 -6.39
N MET A 108 16.54 -1.43 -6.60
CA MET A 108 16.09 -0.11 -6.16
C MET A 108 14.58 -0.11 -5.93
N VAL A 109 14.13 0.59 -4.88
CA VAL A 109 12.71 0.91 -4.65
C VAL A 109 12.41 2.36 -5.08
N MET A 110 11.25 2.59 -5.69
CA MET A 110 10.83 3.87 -6.24
C MET A 110 9.36 4.17 -5.91
N PHE A 111 9.10 5.15 -5.02
CA PHE A 111 7.73 5.50 -4.62
C PHE A 111 7.46 6.99 -4.37
N GLY A 112 6.17 7.33 -4.40
CA GLY A 112 5.64 8.68 -4.12
C GLY A 112 5.84 9.10 -2.67
N GLY A 113 5.55 10.36 -2.31
CA GLY A 113 5.52 10.80 -0.90
C GLY A 113 6.88 10.80 -0.17
N VAL A 114 7.96 11.02 -0.91
CA VAL A 114 9.33 11.41 -0.46
C VAL A 114 9.92 12.38 -1.49
N ASN A 115 11.08 12.97 -1.21
CA ASN A 115 11.84 13.71 -2.22
C ASN A 115 12.21 12.78 -3.40
N ILE A 116 12.17 13.31 -4.62
CA ILE A 116 12.52 12.58 -5.84
C ILE A 116 14.04 12.62 -6.12
N ASN A 117 14.75 13.66 -5.67
CA ASN A 117 16.17 13.86 -5.97
C ASN A 117 17.07 12.70 -5.50
N PRO A 118 16.88 12.07 -4.31
CA PRO A 118 17.63 10.87 -3.93
C PRO A 118 17.38 9.68 -4.86
N GLN A 119 16.17 9.54 -5.42
CA GLN A 119 15.84 8.49 -6.38
C GLN A 119 16.54 8.76 -7.74
N ILE A 120 16.55 10.01 -8.20
CA ILE A 120 17.32 10.43 -9.40
C ILE A 120 18.82 10.16 -9.20
N GLN A 121 19.38 10.51 -8.03
CA GLN A 121 20.79 10.24 -7.70
C GLN A 121 21.10 8.73 -7.62
N ARG A 122 20.16 7.90 -7.16
CA ARG A 122 20.32 6.43 -7.15
C ARG A 122 20.33 5.82 -8.55
N LEU A 123 19.59 6.40 -9.51
CA LEU A 123 19.55 5.98 -10.92
C LEU A 123 20.84 6.32 -11.69
N ASN A 124 21.67 7.23 -11.19
CA ASN A 124 23.02 7.48 -11.72
C ASN A 124 24.01 6.32 -11.44
N ARG A 125 23.57 5.26 -10.74
CA ARG A 125 24.30 4.01 -10.48
C ARG A 125 23.46 2.84 -10.98
N ARG A 126 24.12 1.74 -11.37
CA ARG A 126 23.46 0.51 -11.86
C ARG A 126 22.25 0.09 -11.01
N VAL A 127 21.16 -0.23 -11.70
CA VAL A 127 19.93 -0.83 -11.20
C VAL A 127 19.53 -1.88 -12.22
N ASP A 128 19.47 -3.15 -11.83
CA ASP A 128 19.02 -4.25 -12.69
C ASP A 128 17.52 -4.51 -12.49
N ILE A 129 17.07 -4.39 -11.23
CA ILE A 129 15.68 -4.60 -10.80
C ILE A 129 15.16 -3.32 -10.16
N LEU A 130 14.07 -2.78 -10.71
CA LEU A 130 13.33 -1.65 -10.15
C LEU A 130 11.98 -2.11 -9.60
N VAL A 131 11.74 -1.88 -8.30
CA VAL A 131 10.43 -2.05 -7.67
C VAL A 131 9.77 -0.69 -7.52
N ALA A 132 8.60 -0.47 -8.11
CA ALA A 132 7.99 0.85 -8.19
C ALA A 132 6.47 0.89 -7.94
N THR A 133 6.00 2.02 -7.41
CA THR A 133 4.57 2.38 -7.45
C THR A 133 4.25 3.12 -8.75
N PRO A 134 3.20 2.77 -9.52
CA PRO A 134 2.93 3.30 -10.87
C PRO A 134 3.03 4.83 -11.01
N GLY A 135 2.38 5.59 -10.13
CA GLY A 135 2.38 7.06 -10.20
C GLY A 135 3.78 7.69 -10.10
N ARG A 136 4.67 7.14 -9.25
CA ARG A 136 6.04 7.65 -9.14
C ARG A 136 6.89 7.29 -10.36
N LEU A 137 6.69 6.11 -10.95
CA LEU A 137 7.38 5.76 -12.18
C LEU A 137 7.05 6.77 -13.29
N LEU A 138 5.78 7.20 -13.36
CA LEU A 138 5.34 8.24 -14.29
C LEU A 138 5.91 9.63 -13.98
N ASP A 139 6.16 10.00 -12.72
CA ASP A 139 6.95 11.21 -12.39
C ASP A 139 8.35 11.14 -13.01
N HIS A 140 9.05 10.01 -12.81
CA HIS A 140 10.42 9.82 -13.30
C HIS A 140 10.51 9.81 -14.83
N ILE A 141 9.55 9.16 -15.50
CA ILE A 141 9.36 9.17 -16.95
C ILE A 141 9.11 10.60 -17.45
N GLY A 142 8.18 11.34 -16.81
CA GLY A 142 7.84 12.71 -17.18
C GLY A 142 9.02 13.68 -17.05
N GLN A 143 9.89 13.46 -16.07
CA GLN A 143 11.14 14.21 -15.88
C GLN A 143 12.31 13.68 -16.72
N LYS A 144 12.12 12.62 -17.52
CA LYS A 144 13.15 11.95 -18.33
C LYS A 144 14.38 11.48 -17.51
N THR A 145 14.14 11.03 -16.28
CA THR A 145 15.19 10.62 -15.32
C THR A 145 15.44 9.11 -15.30
N ILE A 146 14.74 8.34 -16.15
CA ILE A 146 14.80 6.88 -16.22
C ILE A 146 14.72 6.42 -17.69
N ASP A 147 15.47 5.36 -18.01
CA ASP A 147 15.34 4.60 -19.26
C ASP A 147 14.72 3.22 -18.96
N LEU A 148 13.63 2.88 -19.65
CA LEU A 148 12.93 1.59 -19.55
C LEU A 148 13.11 0.72 -20.80
N SER A 149 13.89 1.16 -21.79
CA SER A 149 14.12 0.43 -23.05
C SER A 149 15.03 -0.80 -22.91
N GLY A 150 15.31 -1.25 -21.68
CA GLY A 150 16.00 -2.50 -21.36
C GLY A 150 15.13 -3.53 -20.63
N ILE A 151 13.85 -3.24 -20.37
CA ILE A 151 12.97 -4.12 -19.58
C ILE A 151 12.64 -5.40 -20.34
N GLU A 152 13.19 -6.52 -19.86
CA GLU A 152 13.01 -7.88 -20.34
C GLU A 152 11.95 -8.64 -19.54
N THR A 153 11.58 -8.16 -18.34
CA THR A 153 10.54 -8.75 -17.50
C THR A 153 9.73 -7.68 -16.77
N LEU A 154 8.40 -7.73 -16.93
CA LEU A 154 7.43 -6.95 -16.18
C LEU A 154 6.73 -7.86 -15.16
N VAL A 155 6.60 -7.40 -13.92
CA VAL A 155 5.78 -8.03 -12.89
C VAL A 155 4.73 -7.02 -12.41
N LEU A 156 3.48 -7.46 -12.30
CA LEU A 156 2.41 -6.77 -11.57
C LEU A 156 2.09 -7.60 -10.31
N ASP A 157 2.45 -7.13 -9.11
CA ASP A 157 2.08 -7.81 -7.86
C ASP A 157 0.96 -7.06 -7.11
N GLU A 158 0.06 -7.84 -6.50
CA GLU A 158 -1.25 -7.40 -6.01
C GLU A 158 -2.00 -6.54 -7.04
N ALA A 159 -2.12 -7.09 -8.26
CA ALA A 159 -2.76 -6.44 -9.40
C ALA A 159 -4.24 -6.08 -9.15
N ASP A 160 -4.95 -6.88 -8.35
CA ASP A 160 -6.31 -6.58 -7.86
C ASP A 160 -6.35 -5.27 -7.07
N ARG A 161 -5.43 -5.09 -6.12
CA ARG A 161 -5.30 -3.82 -5.38
C ARG A 161 -4.86 -2.65 -6.26
N MET A 162 -4.19 -2.89 -7.39
CA MET A 162 -3.90 -1.84 -8.38
C MET A 162 -5.15 -1.42 -9.17
N LEU A 163 -6.13 -2.31 -9.36
CA LEU A 163 -7.46 -1.95 -9.87
C LEU A 163 -8.26 -1.15 -8.82
N ASP A 164 -8.36 -1.64 -7.58
CA ASP A 164 -9.03 -0.97 -6.45
C ASP A 164 -8.59 0.50 -6.27
N MET A 165 -7.29 0.74 -6.41
CA MET A 165 -6.66 2.05 -6.21
C MET A 165 -6.69 2.93 -7.46
N GLY A 166 -7.29 2.45 -8.57
CA GLY A 166 -7.44 3.18 -9.83
C GLY A 166 -6.16 3.28 -10.69
N PHE A 167 -5.08 2.58 -10.32
CA PHE A 167 -3.80 2.61 -11.05
C PHE A 167 -3.87 1.97 -12.43
N ILE A 168 -4.97 1.32 -12.82
CA ILE A 168 -5.23 0.87 -14.19
C ILE A 168 -4.93 1.93 -15.26
N ARG A 169 -5.22 3.20 -14.96
CA ARG A 169 -4.94 4.33 -15.88
C ARG A 169 -3.43 4.61 -16.03
N ASP A 170 -2.68 4.44 -14.95
CA ASP A 170 -1.24 4.63 -14.94
C ASP A 170 -0.50 3.42 -15.53
N ILE A 171 -0.95 2.20 -15.25
CA ILE A 171 -0.46 0.98 -15.89
C ILE A 171 -0.66 1.06 -17.43
N ARG A 172 -1.85 1.44 -17.90
CA ARG A 172 -2.14 1.66 -19.33
C ARG A 172 -1.29 2.78 -19.97
N ARG A 173 -0.67 3.67 -19.18
CA ARG A 173 0.31 4.69 -19.64
C ARG A 173 1.77 4.20 -19.58
N ILE A 174 2.10 3.26 -18.70
CA ILE A 174 3.44 2.67 -18.57
C ILE A 174 3.69 1.62 -19.65
N LEU A 175 2.71 0.73 -19.91
CA LEU A 175 2.87 -0.40 -20.84
C LEU A 175 3.39 -0.03 -22.25
N PRO A 176 2.95 1.05 -22.91
CA PRO A 176 3.45 1.44 -24.24
C PRO A 176 4.88 1.98 -24.25
N LEU A 177 5.48 2.20 -23.06
CA LEU A 177 6.85 2.71 -22.88
C LEU A 177 7.85 1.59 -22.57
N LEU A 178 7.38 0.33 -22.47
CA LEU A 178 8.20 -0.86 -22.26
C LEU A 178 8.47 -1.57 -23.60
N PRO A 179 9.58 -2.32 -23.73
CA PRO A 179 9.84 -3.15 -24.91
C PRO A 179 8.67 -4.09 -25.22
N ALA A 180 8.34 -4.26 -26.50
CA ALA A 180 7.23 -5.09 -26.95
C ALA A 180 7.48 -6.60 -26.77
N GLN A 181 8.75 -7.03 -26.81
CA GLN A 181 9.18 -8.38 -26.49
C GLN A 181 9.76 -8.39 -25.06
N ARG A 182 9.04 -8.98 -24.12
CA ARG A 182 9.39 -9.14 -22.71
C ARG A 182 8.51 -10.24 -22.09
N GLN A 183 8.93 -10.82 -20.99
CA GLN A 183 8.07 -11.69 -20.16
C GLN A 183 7.16 -10.82 -19.27
N ASN A 184 5.91 -11.23 -19.07
CA ASN A 184 4.94 -10.54 -18.22
C ASN A 184 4.38 -11.52 -17.16
N LEU A 185 4.46 -11.14 -15.89
CA LEU A 185 3.93 -11.92 -14.77
C LEU A 185 2.88 -11.09 -14.03
N LEU A 186 1.68 -11.63 -13.81
CA LEU A 186 0.59 -10.97 -13.08
C LEU A 186 0.20 -11.81 -11.87
N PHE A 187 0.42 -11.26 -10.68
CA PHE A 187 0.07 -11.85 -9.40
C PHE A 187 -1.09 -11.11 -8.75
N SER A 188 -2.11 -11.87 -8.38
CA SER A 188 -3.35 -11.39 -7.76
C SER A 188 -3.66 -12.21 -6.50
N ALA A 189 -4.60 -11.79 -5.66
CA ALA A 189 -5.23 -12.65 -4.67
C ALA A 189 -6.51 -13.32 -5.21
N THR A 190 -7.05 -12.85 -6.35
CA THR A 190 -8.29 -13.34 -6.98
C THR A 190 -8.23 -13.33 -8.51
N PHE A 191 -9.07 -14.14 -9.16
CA PHE A 191 -9.37 -14.04 -10.59
C PHE A 191 -10.76 -13.42 -10.82
N SER A 192 -10.92 -12.15 -10.44
CA SER A 192 -12.07 -11.36 -10.89
C SER A 192 -12.05 -11.17 -12.41
N ASP A 193 -13.20 -10.89 -13.03
CA ASP A 193 -13.26 -10.68 -14.47
C ASP A 193 -12.50 -9.41 -14.92
N GLU A 194 -12.38 -8.41 -14.04
CA GLU A 194 -11.51 -7.24 -14.26
C GLU A 194 -10.01 -7.63 -14.29
N ILE A 195 -9.59 -8.61 -13.46
CA ILE A 195 -8.24 -9.17 -13.49
C ILE A 195 -8.02 -10.01 -14.75
N ARG A 196 -9.06 -10.70 -15.26
CA ARG A 196 -9.02 -11.40 -16.55
C ARG A 196 -8.92 -10.42 -17.72
N GLU A 197 -9.67 -9.30 -17.72
CA GLU A 197 -9.52 -8.23 -18.71
C GLU A 197 -8.09 -7.65 -18.68
N LEU A 198 -7.57 -7.36 -17.48
CA LEU A 198 -6.20 -6.86 -17.30
C LEU A 198 -5.15 -7.87 -17.82
N ALA A 199 -5.32 -9.15 -17.50
CA ALA A 199 -4.43 -10.21 -17.97
C ALA A 199 -4.44 -10.32 -19.50
N ASN A 200 -5.62 -10.36 -20.12
CA ASN A 200 -5.79 -10.47 -21.57
C ASN A 200 -5.18 -9.27 -22.33
N GLY A 201 -5.10 -8.09 -21.70
CA GLY A 201 -4.47 -6.90 -22.27
C GLY A 201 -2.95 -6.79 -22.09
N ILE A 202 -2.30 -7.73 -21.38
CA ILE A 202 -0.88 -7.63 -21.00
C ILE A 202 -0.10 -8.92 -21.26
N LEU A 203 -0.71 -10.09 -21.01
CA LEU A 203 -0.06 -11.39 -21.03
C LEU A 203 -0.25 -12.09 -22.39
N LYS A 204 0.75 -12.85 -22.84
CA LYS A 204 0.70 -13.63 -24.08
C LYS A 204 0.74 -15.13 -23.80
N ASN A 205 -0.39 -15.80 -24.03
CA ASN A 205 -0.59 -17.25 -23.77
C ASN A 205 -0.11 -17.68 -22.37
N PRO A 206 -0.56 -17.02 -21.28
CA PRO A 206 0.00 -17.24 -19.95
C PRO A 206 -0.32 -18.62 -19.39
N VAL A 207 0.63 -19.20 -18.66
CA VAL A 207 0.33 -20.27 -17.71
C VAL A 207 -0.58 -19.69 -16.63
N SER A 208 -1.69 -20.37 -16.33
CA SER A 208 -2.62 -19.95 -15.27
C SER A 208 -2.46 -20.86 -14.05
N ILE A 209 -2.06 -20.29 -12.92
CA ILE A 209 -1.89 -21.01 -11.64
C ILE A 209 -2.90 -20.45 -10.64
N GLU A 210 -3.84 -21.29 -10.21
CA GLU A 210 -4.69 -21.02 -9.06
C GLU A 210 -4.30 -21.94 -7.91
N VAL A 211 -3.67 -21.38 -6.86
CA VAL A 211 -3.43 -22.16 -5.64
C VAL A 211 -4.67 -22.08 -4.78
N ALA A 212 -5.43 -23.17 -4.78
CA ALA A 212 -6.60 -23.36 -3.92
C ALA A 212 -6.30 -22.96 -2.47
N LYS A 213 -7.28 -22.29 -1.84
CA LYS A 213 -7.15 -21.82 -0.45
C LYS A 213 -6.85 -23.01 0.47
N ARG A 214 -5.62 -23.08 1.01
CA ARG A 214 -5.30 -23.94 2.16
C ARG A 214 -5.95 -23.32 3.40
N ASN A 215 -7.23 -23.63 3.54
CA ASN A 215 -8.22 -23.02 4.43
C ASN A 215 -8.47 -21.54 4.07
N THR A 216 -9.72 -21.12 3.99
CA THR A 216 -10.03 -19.67 3.98
C THR A 216 -9.67 -19.12 5.37
N PRO A 217 -9.15 -17.88 5.51
CA PRO A 217 -8.89 -17.31 6.84
C PRO A 217 -10.11 -17.34 7.77
N THR A 218 -11.33 -17.30 7.21
CA THR A 218 -12.59 -17.48 7.95
C THR A 218 -12.76 -18.83 8.67
N GLU A 219 -11.99 -19.85 8.31
CA GLU A 219 -12.02 -21.21 8.90
C GLU A 219 -10.99 -21.39 10.01
N LEU A 220 -9.87 -20.67 9.97
CA LEU A 220 -8.79 -20.73 10.99
C LEU A 220 -8.87 -19.62 12.04
N VAL A 221 -9.54 -18.51 11.73
CA VAL A 221 -9.69 -17.35 12.62
C VAL A 221 -10.98 -17.46 13.43
N ALA A 222 -10.87 -17.47 14.76
CA ALA A 222 -12.02 -17.33 15.66
C ALA A 222 -12.61 -15.92 15.48
N GLN A 223 -13.93 -15.82 15.30
CA GLN A 223 -14.60 -14.55 14.94
C GLN A 223 -15.78 -14.28 15.86
N VAL A 224 -15.68 -13.19 16.61
CA VAL A 224 -16.70 -12.73 17.55
C VAL A 224 -17.14 -11.31 17.23
N VAL A 225 -18.45 -11.10 17.26
CA VAL A 225 -19.09 -9.79 17.27
C VAL A 225 -19.38 -9.43 18.72
N HIS A 226 -18.97 -8.24 19.12
CA HIS A 226 -19.40 -7.61 20.36
C HIS A 226 -20.33 -6.44 20.02
N PRO A 227 -21.64 -6.59 20.24
CA PRO A 227 -22.58 -5.47 20.18
C PRO A 227 -22.22 -4.45 21.27
N VAL A 228 -22.11 -3.17 20.91
CA VAL A 228 -21.72 -2.10 21.84
C VAL A 228 -22.13 -0.72 21.31
N ASP A 229 -22.47 0.22 22.20
CA ASP A 229 -22.76 1.59 21.81
C ASP A 229 -21.53 2.33 21.25
N ARG A 230 -21.79 3.33 20.39
CA ARG A 230 -20.77 4.03 19.58
C ARG A 230 -19.68 4.70 20.43
N ASP A 231 -20.04 5.20 21.60
CA ASP A 231 -19.17 5.84 22.60
C ASP A 231 -18.47 4.80 23.49
N LYS A 232 -19.18 3.76 23.92
CA LYS A 232 -18.65 2.63 24.72
C LYS A 232 -17.58 1.81 23.99
N LYS A 233 -17.48 1.88 22.65
CA LYS A 233 -16.45 1.19 21.85
C LYS A 233 -15.01 1.36 22.35
N ARG A 234 -14.59 2.56 22.79
CA ARG A 234 -13.20 2.78 23.27
C ARG A 234 -12.96 2.09 24.62
N PRO A 235 -13.74 2.33 25.69
CA PRO A 235 -13.60 1.55 26.93
C PRO A 235 -13.71 0.03 26.73
N MET A 236 -14.48 -0.44 25.75
CA MET A 236 -14.56 -1.87 25.42
C MET A 236 -13.24 -2.41 24.87
N LEU A 237 -12.63 -1.72 23.90
CA LEU A 237 -11.31 -2.08 23.37
C LEU A 237 -10.24 -2.05 24.47
N GLU A 238 -10.26 -1.04 25.34
CA GLU A 238 -9.36 -0.95 26.49
C GLU A 238 -9.51 -2.16 27.43
N LYS A 239 -10.76 -2.53 27.77
CA LYS A 239 -11.08 -3.68 28.62
C LYS A 239 -10.58 -4.98 28.00
N LEU A 240 -10.87 -5.24 26.73
CA LEU A 240 -10.43 -6.45 26.03
C LEU A 240 -8.90 -6.57 26.01
N ILE A 241 -8.17 -5.48 25.72
CA ILE A 241 -6.70 -5.46 25.74
C ILE A 241 -6.15 -5.72 27.16
N LYS A 242 -6.74 -5.10 28.19
CA LYS A 242 -6.26 -5.15 29.58
C LYS A 242 -6.56 -6.52 30.22
N ASP A 243 -7.80 -6.98 30.14
CA ASP A 243 -8.27 -8.24 30.74
C ASP A 243 -7.73 -9.46 30.00
N GLY A 244 -7.77 -9.45 28.67
CA GLY A 244 -7.17 -10.48 27.80
C GLY A 244 -5.64 -10.46 27.76
N LYS A 245 -5.00 -9.48 28.43
CA LYS A 245 -3.54 -9.27 28.49
C LYS A 245 -2.88 -9.22 27.11
N TRP A 246 -3.59 -8.69 26.10
CA TRP A 246 -3.16 -8.72 24.70
C TRP A 246 -1.85 -7.96 24.51
N THR A 247 -0.83 -8.65 23.98
CA THR A 247 0.53 -8.11 23.79
C THR A 247 0.73 -7.40 22.47
N GLN A 248 0.02 -7.82 21.41
CA GLN A 248 0.13 -7.28 20.06
C GLN A 248 -1.23 -7.34 19.36
N VAL A 249 -1.74 -6.20 18.89
CA VAL A 249 -3.11 -6.04 18.37
C VAL A 249 -3.13 -5.09 17.16
N LEU A 250 -3.75 -5.51 16.06
CA LEU A 250 -4.01 -4.66 14.89
C LEU A 250 -5.47 -4.19 14.90
N VAL A 251 -5.70 -2.89 15.04
CA VAL A 251 -7.02 -2.29 15.23
C VAL A 251 -7.42 -1.49 14.00
N PHE A 252 -8.51 -1.86 13.34
CA PHE A 252 -8.99 -1.21 12.12
C PHE A 252 -10.07 -0.15 12.37
N THR A 253 -9.88 1.01 11.75
CA THR A 253 -10.81 2.14 11.71
C THR A 253 -11.06 2.56 10.26
N ARG A 254 -12.22 3.14 9.95
CA ARG A 254 -12.58 3.57 8.59
C ARG A 254 -11.92 4.89 8.18
N THR A 255 -11.43 5.69 9.14
CA THR A 255 -10.93 7.04 8.84
C THR A 255 -9.61 7.36 9.54
N LYS A 256 -8.71 8.04 8.81
CA LYS A 256 -7.42 8.54 9.31
C LYS A 256 -7.53 9.42 10.57
N HIS A 257 -8.64 10.13 10.75
CA HIS A 257 -8.88 10.96 11.92
C HIS A 257 -9.33 10.14 13.13
N GLY A 258 -10.13 9.08 12.91
CA GLY A 258 -10.41 8.06 13.92
C GLY A 258 -9.14 7.31 14.34
N ALA A 259 -8.29 6.91 13.38
CA ALA A 259 -7.05 6.20 13.64
C ALA A 259 -6.10 6.97 14.58
N ASN A 260 -5.86 8.27 14.33
CA ASN A 260 -5.06 9.10 15.25
C ASN A 260 -5.73 9.18 16.62
N ARG A 261 -6.97 9.69 16.69
CA ARG A 261 -7.69 9.89 17.95
C ARG A 261 -7.69 8.63 18.82
N LEU A 262 -7.91 7.46 18.23
CA LEU A 262 -7.93 6.21 18.96
C LEU A 262 -6.53 5.80 19.45
N ALA A 263 -5.47 6.00 18.65
CA ALA A 263 -4.10 5.75 19.09
C ALA A 263 -3.69 6.72 20.22
N ASP A 264 -4.01 8.01 20.08
CA ASP A 264 -3.73 9.04 21.08
C ASP A 264 -4.44 8.69 22.41
N GLN A 265 -5.75 8.41 22.36
CA GLN A 265 -6.55 8.04 23.55
C GLN A 265 -6.16 6.69 24.18
N LEU A 266 -5.65 5.73 23.40
CA LEU A 266 -5.10 4.49 23.96
C LEU A 266 -3.77 4.76 24.68
N GLY A 267 -2.94 5.66 24.15
CA GLY A 267 -1.73 6.15 24.81
C GLY A 267 -2.03 6.80 26.17
N ASP A 268 -2.99 7.72 26.21
CA ASP A 268 -3.50 8.35 27.45
C ASP A 268 -3.99 7.30 28.47
N ALA A 269 -4.58 6.20 27.98
CA ALA A 269 -5.09 5.09 28.79
C ALA A 269 -4.04 4.05 29.20
N GLY A 270 -2.75 4.32 28.99
CA GLY A 270 -1.62 3.46 29.35
C GLY A 270 -1.35 2.30 28.39
N ILE A 271 -1.88 2.34 27.16
CA ILE A 271 -1.74 1.31 26.13
C ILE A 271 -0.88 1.86 24.98
N PRO A 272 0.39 1.43 24.83
CA PRO A 272 1.27 1.93 23.77
C PRO A 272 0.71 1.69 22.37
N ALA A 273 0.30 2.78 21.70
CA ALA A 273 -0.43 2.75 20.43
C ALA A 273 0.11 3.77 19.41
N MET A 274 0.09 3.42 18.12
CA MET A 274 0.39 4.35 17.02
C MET A 274 -0.58 4.17 15.86
N ALA A 275 -0.85 5.27 15.14
CA ALA A 275 -1.72 5.26 13.97
C ALA A 275 -0.95 5.12 12.65
N ILE A 276 -1.38 4.22 11.76
CA ILE A 276 -0.87 4.05 10.39
C ILE A 276 -1.97 4.28 9.34
N HIS A 277 -1.79 5.35 8.57
CA HIS A 277 -2.74 5.78 7.53
C HIS A 277 -2.00 6.52 6.41
N GLY A 278 -2.58 6.62 5.21
CA GLY A 278 -1.94 7.26 4.04
C GLY A 278 -1.52 8.73 4.22
N ASN A 279 -2.05 9.43 5.22
CA ASN A 279 -1.68 10.80 5.61
C ASN A 279 -0.48 10.91 6.58
N LYS A 280 0.16 9.80 7.03
CA LYS A 280 1.39 9.86 7.85
C LYS A 280 2.60 10.08 6.93
N SER A 281 3.65 10.69 7.45
CA SER A 281 4.95 10.69 6.75
C SER A 281 5.49 9.26 6.63
N GLN A 282 6.36 9.03 5.65
CA GLN A 282 6.92 7.70 5.41
C GLN A 282 7.68 7.17 6.63
N SER A 283 8.57 7.99 7.20
CA SER A 283 9.31 7.68 8.42
C SER A 283 8.41 7.39 9.63
N ALA A 284 7.23 7.98 9.72
CA ALA A 284 6.26 7.67 10.78
C ALA A 284 5.55 6.31 10.54
N ARG A 285 5.30 5.92 9.27
CA ARG A 285 4.76 4.59 8.93
C ARG A 285 5.81 3.51 9.17
N GLU A 286 7.05 3.74 8.74
CA GLU A 286 8.20 2.85 8.94
C GLU A 286 8.52 2.67 10.43
N LYS A 287 8.52 3.77 11.22
CA LYS A 287 8.65 3.69 12.69
C LYS A 287 7.54 2.86 13.32
N ALA A 288 6.28 3.17 13.04
CA ALA A 288 5.14 2.45 13.61
C ALA A 288 5.15 0.95 13.26
N LEU A 289 5.51 0.61 12.03
CA LEU A 289 5.66 -0.77 11.57
C LEU A 289 6.83 -1.46 12.27
N GLY A 290 8.00 -0.81 12.37
CA GLY A 290 9.19 -1.36 13.02
C GLY A 290 9.00 -1.60 14.52
N GLU A 291 8.37 -0.67 15.24
CA GLU A 291 8.09 -0.84 16.68
C GLU A 291 7.02 -1.90 16.94
N PHE A 292 6.04 -2.05 16.05
CA PHE A 292 5.03 -3.11 16.14
C PHE A 292 5.60 -4.50 15.78
N LYS A 293 6.41 -4.62 14.72
CA LYS A 293 7.13 -5.86 14.39
C LYS A 293 8.10 -6.29 15.50
N ALA A 294 8.74 -5.33 16.16
CA ALA A 294 9.67 -5.60 17.26
C ALA A 294 8.98 -5.80 18.63
N GLY A 295 7.65 -5.96 18.69
CA GLY A 295 6.90 -6.18 19.93
C GLY A 295 6.94 -5.02 20.95
N ARG A 296 7.48 -3.86 20.57
CA ARG A 296 7.60 -2.66 21.43
C ARG A 296 6.31 -1.83 21.44
N LEU A 297 5.50 -1.93 20.39
CA LEU A 297 4.19 -1.31 20.30
C LEU A 297 3.09 -2.36 20.50
N ARG A 298 2.17 -2.11 21.45
CA ARG A 298 1.07 -3.05 21.76
C ARG A 298 -0.07 -2.96 20.75
N VAL A 299 -0.39 -1.76 20.27
CA VAL A 299 -1.51 -1.52 19.35
C VAL A 299 -1.08 -0.74 18.11
N LEU A 300 -1.32 -1.30 16.93
CA LEU A 300 -1.23 -0.58 15.67
C LEU A 300 -2.64 -0.24 15.17
N VAL A 301 -2.99 1.05 15.14
CA VAL A 301 -4.31 1.52 14.69
C VAL A 301 -4.25 1.89 13.21
N ALA A 302 -4.98 1.16 12.37
CA ALA A 302 -4.88 1.25 10.92
C ALA A 302 -6.16 1.76 10.25
N THR A 303 -6.00 2.19 8.99
CA THR A 303 -7.07 2.30 7.99
C THR A 303 -6.83 1.30 6.86
N ASP A 304 -7.86 0.72 6.27
CA ASP A 304 -7.80 -0.32 5.24
C ASP A 304 -6.70 -0.13 4.19
N ILE A 305 -6.73 1.01 3.49
CA ILE A 305 -5.79 1.41 2.43
C ILE A 305 -4.31 1.37 2.89
N ALA A 306 -4.06 1.59 4.18
CA ALA A 306 -2.72 1.69 4.74
C ALA A 306 -2.20 0.40 5.38
N ALA A 307 -3.08 -0.59 5.64
CA ALA A 307 -2.73 -1.93 6.11
C ALA A 307 -2.73 -2.98 4.98
N ARG A 308 -3.36 -2.71 3.84
CA ARG A 308 -3.07 -3.41 2.58
C ARG A 308 -1.59 -3.21 2.22
N GLY A 309 -0.92 -4.29 1.84
CA GLY A 309 0.53 -4.26 1.56
C GLY A 309 1.42 -3.98 2.78
N ILE A 310 0.92 -4.09 4.02
CA ILE A 310 1.81 -4.32 5.17
C ILE A 310 2.00 -5.83 5.35
N ASP A 311 3.25 -6.26 5.44
CA ASP A 311 3.67 -7.55 5.96
C ASP A 311 3.63 -7.54 7.50
N ILE A 312 2.45 -7.74 8.09
CA ILE A 312 2.29 -8.27 9.45
C ILE A 312 1.17 -9.31 9.37
N ASP A 313 1.56 -10.57 9.19
CA ASP A 313 0.66 -11.72 9.16
C ASP A 313 0.92 -12.61 10.41
N ALA A 314 -0.04 -13.49 10.73
CA ALA A 314 -0.03 -14.35 11.92
C ALA A 314 -0.07 -13.61 13.28
N LEU A 315 -0.78 -12.47 13.35
CA LEU A 315 -1.05 -11.77 14.61
C LEU A 315 -1.96 -12.59 15.54
N PRO A 316 -1.80 -12.49 16.88
CA PRO A 316 -2.74 -13.11 17.82
C PRO A 316 -4.15 -12.52 17.76
N HIS A 317 -4.27 -11.18 17.69
CA HIS A 317 -5.57 -10.48 17.72
C HIS A 317 -5.67 -9.39 16.62
N VAL A 318 -6.80 -9.38 15.94
CA VAL A 318 -7.24 -8.31 15.03
C VAL A 318 -8.58 -7.76 15.55
N VAL A 319 -8.74 -6.43 15.58
CA VAL A 319 -10.00 -5.81 16.00
C VAL A 319 -10.57 -4.91 14.91
N ASN A 320 -11.80 -5.20 14.48
CA ASN A 320 -12.62 -4.22 13.76
C ASN A 320 -13.23 -3.26 14.79
N TYR A 321 -12.59 -2.11 15.04
CA TYR A 321 -13.15 -1.07 15.90
C TYR A 321 -14.31 -0.33 15.20
N GLU A 322 -14.21 -0.19 13.88
CA GLU A 322 -15.33 0.12 12.99
C GLU A 322 -15.39 -0.95 11.89
N LEU A 323 -16.57 -1.40 11.48
CA LEU A 323 -16.69 -2.34 10.35
C LEU A 323 -16.23 -1.70 9.03
N PRO A 324 -15.71 -2.48 8.06
CA PRO A 324 -15.35 -1.97 6.75
C PRO A 324 -16.58 -1.60 5.92
N ASN A 325 -16.40 -0.75 4.91
CA ASN A 325 -17.50 -0.31 4.04
C ASN A 325 -17.90 -1.36 2.98
N THR A 326 -17.10 -2.42 2.81
CA THR A 326 -17.31 -3.55 1.90
C THR A 326 -17.07 -4.88 2.63
N PRO A 327 -17.83 -5.95 2.32
CA PRO A 327 -17.61 -7.28 2.90
C PRO A 327 -16.22 -7.88 2.64
N GLU A 328 -15.64 -7.61 1.48
CA GLU A 328 -14.36 -8.17 1.04
C GLU A 328 -13.20 -7.65 1.92
N ASP A 329 -13.27 -6.39 2.33
CA ASP A 329 -12.34 -5.78 3.27
C ASP A 329 -12.35 -6.47 4.63
N TYR A 330 -13.49 -6.97 5.10
CA TYR A 330 -13.55 -7.74 6.34
C TYR A 330 -12.66 -8.98 6.27
N VAL A 331 -12.76 -9.73 5.16
CA VAL A 331 -11.93 -10.92 4.91
C VAL A 331 -10.45 -10.55 4.84
N HIS A 332 -10.10 -9.41 4.22
CA HIS A 332 -8.71 -8.92 4.17
C HIS A 332 -8.16 -8.46 5.53
N ARG A 333 -9.01 -7.94 6.43
CA ARG A 333 -8.62 -7.54 7.79
C ARG A 333 -8.36 -8.76 8.68
N ILE A 334 -9.36 -9.66 8.79
CA ILE A 334 -9.25 -10.85 9.63
C ILE A 334 -8.13 -11.79 9.13
N GLY A 335 -7.83 -11.75 7.82
CA GLY A 335 -6.72 -12.46 7.22
C GLY A 335 -5.33 -12.08 7.73
N ARG A 336 -5.17 -11.11 8.64
CA ARG A 336 -3.91 -10.80 9.33
C ARG A 336 -3.65 -11.65 10.57
N THR A 337 -4.65 -12.40 11.03
CA THR A 337 -4.53 -13.41 12.10
C THR A 337 -4.79 -14.82 11.54
N GLY A 338 -4.67 -15.87 12.37
CA GLY A 338 -4.98 -17.26 12.02
C GLY A 338 -4.17 -17.86 10.86
N ARG A 339 -2.83 -17.68 10.87
CA ARG A 339 -1.93 -18.19 9.82
C ARG A 339 -0.77 -19.01 10.38
N ALA A 340 -0.09 -19.74 9.49
CA ALA A 340 1.07 -20.59 9.79
C ALA A 340 0.82 -21.64 10.89
N GLY A 341 -0.41 -22.16 10.99
CA GLY A 341 -0.82 -23.15 11.98
C GLY A 341 -1.17 -22.59 13.36
N MET A 342 -0.95 -21.29 13.61
CA MET A 342 -1.43 -20.64 14.83
C MET A 342 -2.90 -20.24 14.69
N SER A 343 -3.70 -20.55 15.71
CA SER A 343 -5.02 -19.96 15.92
C SER A 343 -4.89 -18.48 16.29
N GLY A 344 -5.90 -17.67 15.98
CA GLY A 344 -6.00 -16.30 16.44
C GLY A 344 -7.39 -15.72 16.24
N GLU A 345 -7.62 -14.54 16.81
CA GLU A 345 -8.97 -13.99 17.01
C GLU A 345 -9.19 -12.69 16.22
N ALA A 346 -10.34 -12.61 15.56
CA ALA A 346 -10.87 -11.40 14.93
C ALA A 346 -12.11 -10.91 15.67
N VAL A 347 -11.91 -9.95 16.56
CA VAL A 347 -12.97 -9.29 17.33
C VAL A 347 -13.58 -8.16 16.51
N SER A 348 -14.91 -7.98 16.59
CA SER A 348 -15.60 -6.93 15.85
C SER A 348 -16.55 -6.16 16.75
N LEU A 349 -16.24 -4.90 17.01
CA LEU A 349 -17.05 -4.01 17.84
C LEU A 349 -18.12 -3.36 16.96
N VAL A 350 -19.40 -3.69 17.17
CA VAL A 350 -20.49 -3.33 16.27
C VAL A 350 -21.51 -2.46 16.99
N CYS A 351 -21.74 -1.25 16.48
CA CYS A 351 -22.83 -0.37 16.93
C CYS A 351 -24.00 -0.38 15.94
N VAL A 352 -25.13 0.20 16.36
CA VAL A 352 -26.40 0.22 15.59
C VAL A 352 -26.27 0.80 14.17
N ASP A 353 -25.31 1.69 13.96
CA ASP A 353 -24.97 2.28 12.65
C ASP A 353 -24.48 1.25 11.62
N GLU A 354 -23.88 0.16 12.10
CA GLU A 354 -23.10 -0.80 11.31
C GLU A 354 -23.85 -2.12 11.06
N HIS A 355 -25.07 -2.29 11.58
CA HIS A 355 -25.88 -3.51 11.43
C HIS A 355 -26.05 -3.94 9.96
N LYS A 356 -26.14 -2.99 9.03
CA LYS A 356 -26.18 -3.29 7.59
C LYS A 356 -24.85 -3.87 7.08
N LEU A 357 -23.72 -3.29 7.49
CA LEU A 357 -22.40 -3.78 7.11
C LEU A 357 -22.17 -5.21 7.63
N LEU A 358 -22.58 -5.49 8.88
CA LEU A 358 -22.56 -6.83 9.44
C LEU A 358 -23.39 -7.81 8.60
N ALA A 359 -24.63 -7.46 8.25
CA ALA A 359 -25.50 -8.31 7.43
C ALA A 359 -24.95 -8.56 6.01
N ASP A 360 -24.24 -7.59 5.43
CA ASP A 360 -23.58 -7.75 4.13
C ASP A 360 -22.30 -8.62 4.24
N ILE A 361 -21.54 -8.52 5.34
CA ILE A 361 -20.40 -9.40 5.68
C ILE A 361 -20.85 -10.86 5.88
N GLU A 362 -21.88 -11.09 6.69
CA GLU A 362 -22.43 -12.43 6.93
C GLU A 362 -22.96 -13.07 5.64
N ARG A 363 -23.48 -12.27 4.70
CA ARG A 363 -23.91 -12.76 3.38
C ARG A 363 -22.73 -13.20 2.51
N LEU A 364 -21.63 -12.44 2.46
CA LEU A 364 -20.42 -12.86 1.77
C LEU A 364 -19.85 -14.14 2.37
N MET A 365 -19.80 -14.20 3.71
CA MET A 365 -19.29 -15.35 4.46
C MET A 365 -20.21 -16.58 4.47
N LYS A 366 -21.47 -16.44 4.03
CA LYS A 366 -22.52 -17.49 4.04
C LYS A 366 -22.77 -18.10 5.43
N ARG A 367 -22.44 -17.39 6.51
CA ARG A 367 -22.70 -17.81 7.90
C ARG A 367 -22.92 -16.60 8.81
N LYS A 368 -23.65 -16.83 9.90
CA LYS A 368 -23.74 -15.86 11.01
C LYS A 368 -22.42 -15.82 11.80
N LEU A 369 -22.07 -14.64 12.32
CA LEU A 369 -20.97 -14.50 13.27
C LEU A 369 -21.47 -14.72 14.70
N GLN A 370 -20.62 -15.25 15.58
CA GLN A 370 -20.99 -15.42 16.99
C GLN A 370 -21.08 -14.05 17.66
N SER A 371 -22.26 -13.72 18.19
CA SER A 371 -22.50 -12.45 18.89
C SER A 371 -22.45 -12.68 20.41
N ILE A 372 -21.59 -11.93 21.11
CA ILE A 372 -21.43 -12.01 22.57
C ILE A 372 -21.48 -10.58 23.12
N VAL A 373 -22.46 -10.30 23.97
CA VAL A 373 -22.51 -9.05 24.76
C VAL A 373 -21.58 -9.20 25.96
N ILE A 374 -20.73 -8.21 26.21
CA ILE A 374 -19.86 -8.16 27.39
C ILE A 374 -20.60 -7.41 28.51
N PRO A 375 -20.63 -7.91 29.76
CA PRO A 375 -21.28 -7.21 30.87
C PRO A 375 -20.76 -5.78 31.09
N GLY A 376 -21.67 -4.84 31.24
CA GLY A 376 -21.39 -3.39 31.33
C GLY A 376 -21.23 -2.69 29.97
N PHE A 377 -21.38 -3.42 28.86
CA PHE A 377 -21.29 -2.92 27.48
C PHE A 377 -22.55 -3.21 26.67
N GLU A 378 -23.66 -3.49 27.35
CA GLU A 378 -24.99 -3.69 26.77
C GLU A 378 -25.37 -2.47 25.90
N PRO A 379 -25.75 -2.66 24.62
CA PRO A 379 -26.24 -1.57 23.78
C PRO A 379 -27.57 -1.01 24.27
N ASP A 380 -27.80 0.29 24.09
CA ASP A 380 -29.12 0.88 24.30
C ASP A 380 -30.10 0.43 23.19
N PRO A 381 -31.21 -0.28 23.50
CA PRO A 381 -32.20 -0.68 22.50
C PRO A 381 -32.90 0.50 21.81
N ASN A 382 -32.78 1.72 22.34
CA ASN A 382 -33.33 2.95 21.77
C ASN A 382 -32.34 3.72 20.88
N ALA A 383 -31.09 3.25 20.77
CA ALA A 383 -30.04 3.92 20.01
C ALA A 383 -30.41 4.08 18.53
N LYS A 384 -30.32 5.31 18.00
CA LYS A 384 -30.69 5.63 16.62
C LYS A 384 -29.47 5.58 15.68
N PRO A 385 -29.56 4.93 14.50
CA PRO A 385 -28.49 4.94 13.50
C PRO A 385 -28.12 6.34 13.02
N GLU A 386 -26.83 6.64 12.97
CA GLU A 386 -26.28 7.83 12.34
C GLU A 386 -25.64 7.52 10.96
N PRO A 387 -25.59 8.50 10.04
CA PRO A 387 -24.92 8.32 8.74
C PRO A 387 -23.43 7.99 8.88
N LEU A 388 -23.08 6.75 8.53
CA LEU A 388 -21.71 6.25 8.48
C LEU A 388 -20.80 7.16 7.63
N ARG A 389 -19.85 7.85 8.29
CA ARG A 389 -18.82 8.69 7.63
C ARG A 389 -17.96 7.86 6.66
N LYS A 390 -18.22 7.99 5.36
CA LYS A 390 -17.39 7.39 4.30
C LYS A 390 -15.98 7.99 4.29
N PRO A 391 -14.94 7.21 3.89
CA PRO A 391 -13.61 7.75 3.63
C PRO A 391 -13.68 8.85 2.56
N GLN A 392 -13.17 10.05 2.86
CA GLN A 392 -13.05 11.09 1.84
C GLN A 392 -11.88 10.76 0.91
N PRO A 393 -12.07 10.81 -0.42
CA PRO A 393 -10.97 10.65 -1.37
C PRO A 393 -9.94 11.78 -1.18
N PRO A 394 -8.67 11.58 -1.59
CA PRO A 394 -7.67 12.63 -1.52
C PRO A 394 -8.12 13.84 -2.36
N ARG A 395 -8.39 14.96 -1.68
CA ARG A 395 -8.52 16.27 -2.36
C ARG A 395 -7.18 16.58 -3.02
N ASN A 396 -7.16 16.63 -4.35
CA ASN A 396 -6.03 17.22 -5.07
C ASN A 396 -5.76 18.63 -4.51
N PRO A 397 -4.49 19.00 -4.25
CA PRO A 397 -4.16 20.38 -3.90
C PRO A 397 -4.58 21.27 -5.07
N ARG A 398 -5.51 22.21 -4.83
CA ARG A 398 -5.84 23.25 -5.80
C ARG A 398 -4.62 24.14 -6.00
N ASN A 399 -4.20 24.32 -7.25
CA ASN A 399 -3.13 25.24 -7.61
C ASN A 399 -3.45 26.66 -7.07
N PRO A 400 -2.56 27.29 -6.27
CA PRO A 400 -2.78 28.63 -5.74
C PRO A 400 -2.36 29.73 -6.74
N GLN A 401 -2.83 29.63 -7.99
CA GLN A 401 -2.70 30.63 -9.06
C GLN A 401 -3.82 30.37 -10.09
N GLY A 402 -4.59 31.37 -10.56
CA GLY A 402 -4.62 32.78 -10.18
C GLY A 402 -5.69 33.54 -10.99
N GLY A 403 -5.70 34.88 -10.88
CA GLY A 403 -6.48 35.76 -11.78
C GLY A 403 -7.90 36.12 -11.31
N ARG A 404 -8.14 37.43 -11.10
CA ARG A 404 -9.50 38.00 -11.09
C ARG A 404 -9.97 38.12 -12.55
N GLY A 405 -10.81 37.19 -13.00
CA GLY A 405 -11.45 37.26 -14.32
C GLY A 405 -12.84 37.87 -14.23
N SER A 406 -13.03 39.07 -14.77
CA SER A 406 -14.33 39.75 -14.80
C SER A 406 -15.32 39.05 -15.74
N ALA A 407 -16.55 38.82 -15.27
CA ALA A 407 -17.63 38.32 -16.13
C ALA A 407 -18.21 39.47 -16.99
N PRO A 408 -18.36 39.29 -18.32
CA PRO A 408 -19.07 40.26 -19.15
C PRO A 408 -20.59 40.06 -19.02
N ALA A 409 -21.29 41.09 -18.54
CA ALA A 409 -22.76 41.11 -18.52
C ALA A 409 -23.32 41.34 -19.93
N LYS A 410 -24.53 40.82 -20.21
CA LYS A 410 -25.25 41.08 -21.46
C LYS A 410 -25.75 42.54 -21.52
N PRO A 411 -25.81 43.17 -22.70
CA PRO A 411 -26.27 44.55 -22.85
C PRO A 411 -27.80 44.67 -22.73
N GLY A 412 -28.27 45.81 -22.24
CA GLY A 412 -29.69 46.18 -22.25
C GLY A 412 -29.93 47.67 -21.97
N GLY A 413 -30.79 48.29 -22.78
CA GLY A 413 -31.61 49.45 -22.39
C GLY A 413 -30.94 50.78 -22.02
N SER A 414 -30.69 51.62 -23.02
CA SER A 414 -31.07 53.06 -23.08
C SER A 414 -31.06 53.95 -21.81
N GLY A 415 -30.33 55.09 -21.89
CA GLY A 415 -30.73 56.36 -21.25
C GLY A 415 -29.63 57.17 -20.55
N GLY A 416 -29.55 58.48 -20.84
CA GLY A 416 -28.82 59.45 -20.00
C GLY A 416 -27.52 60.06 -20.56
N LYS A 417 -27.59 61.33 -20.97
CA LYS A 417 -26.49 62.34 -20.99
C LYS A 417 -26.86 63.45 -19.96
N PRO A 418 -25.98 64.40 -19.56
CA PRO A 418 -24.55 64.63 -19.87
C PRO A 418 -23.68 64.29 -18.62
N ALA A 419 -22.55 64.90 -18.21
CA ALA A 419 -21.73 66.04 -18.64
C ALA A 419 -20.24 65.88 -18.20
N PRO A 420 -19.27 66.60 -18.81
CA PRO A 420 -17.84 66.43 -18.52
C PRO A 420 -17.20 67.56 -17.67
N ARG A 421 -16.02 67.29 -17.06
CA ARG A 421 -15.05 68.34 -16.67
C ARG A 421 -13.59 67.87 -16.74
N LYS A 422 -12.66 68.83 -16.67
CA LYS A 422 -11.25 68.74 -17.12
C LYS A 422 -10.27 68.17 -16.07
N PRO A 423 -9.07 67.70 -16.49
CA PRO A 423 -8.01 67.23 -15.60
C PRO A 423 -7.25 68.37 -14.91
N GLY A 424 -6.53 68.04 -13.83
CA GLY A 424 -5.55 68.89 -13.16
C GLY A 424 -4.32 68.06 -12.76
N ALA A 425 -3.15 68.69 -12.71
CA ALA A 425 -1.86 68.04 -12.42
C ALA A 425 -1.12 68.77 -11.27
N GLY A 426 -0.09 68.14 -10.70
CA GLY A 426 0.92 68.82 -9.86
C GLY A 426 1.45 68.00 -8.68
N GLY A 427 2.78 68.03 -8.47
CA GLY A 427 3.48 67.54 -7.27
C GLY A 427 3.52 66.01 -7.06
N GLY A 428 4.66 65.34 -6.87
CA GLY A 428 6.05 65.79 -6.92
C GLY A 428 6.64 66.26 -5.59
N ASN A 429 7.31 65.37 -4.84
CA ASN A 429 8.55 65.69 -4.13
C ASN A 429 9.40 64.42 -3.81
N SER A 430 10.65 64.63 -3.42
CA SER A 430 11.60 63.67 -2.83
C SER A 430 11.11 63.02 -1.52
N GLY A 431 11.66 61.90 -1.04
CA GLY A 431 12.77 61.07 -1.55
C GLY A 431 13.63 60.47 -0.41
N GLY A 432 14.81 59.92 -0.74
CA GLY A 432 15.84 59.50 0.22
C GLY A 432 15.78 58.05 0.73
N GLY A 433 16.89 57.56 1.30
CA GLY A 433 16.89 56.37 2.17
C GLY A 433 17.29 55.00 1.58
N LYS A 434 18.53 54.84 1.11
CA LYS A 434 19.24 53.55 1.27
C LYS A 434 20.07 53.60 2.55
N PRO A 435 20.24 52.47 3.24
CA PRO A 435 21.60 52.05 3.57
C PRO A 435 21.88 50.58 3.22
N ARG A 436 23.17 50.27 3.03
CA ARG A 436 23.73 48.91 3.13
C ARG A 436 24.31 48.73 4.52
N PHE A 437 24.17 47.53 5.10
CA PHE A 437 25.20 46.93 5.97
C PHE A 437 25.41 45.50 5.43
N HIS A 438 26.62 45.08 5.04
CA HIS A 438 27.92 44.90 5.73
C HIS A 438 28.04 43.62 6.55
N SER A 439 29.28 43.15 6.68
CA SER A 439 29.62 41.73 6.87
C SER A 439 30.82 41.53 7.80
N SER A 440 30.58 40.85 8.91
CA SER A 440 31.57 40.22 9.81
C SER A 440 30.78 39.39 10.84
N GLY A 441 31.34 38.39 11.52
CA GLY A 441 32.65 37.76 11.36
C GLY A 441 33.02 36.91 12.59
N SER A 442 34.00 36.02 12.41
CA SER A 442 34.65 35.19 13.44
C SER A 442 33.88 34.02 14.06
N ARG A 443 34.71 33.00 14.35
CA ARG A 443 34.48 31.73 15.04
C ARG A 443 34.10 31.93 16.52
N GLY A 444 33.37 30.95 17.04
CA GLY A 444 33.55 30.36 18.37
C GLY A 444 33.69 28.85 18.17
#